data_AF-A0A7G1KV36-F1
#
_entry.id   AF-A0A7G1KV36-F1
#
_cell.length_a   1.000
_cell.length_b   1.000
_cell.length_c   1.000
_cell.angle_alpha   90.00
_cell.angle_beta   90.00
_cell.angle_gamma   90.00
#
_symmetry.space_group_name_H-M   'P 1'
#
loop_
_entity.id
_entity.type
_entity.pdbx_description
1 polymer ?
#
loop_
_entity_poly.entity_id
_entity_poly.type
_entity_poly.pdbx_seq_one_letter_code
_entity_poly.pdbx_strand_id
1 'polypeptide(L)'
;MFRGWIALGGLELTNTSRLIAHAEPSVPESMEEALAQGSCVCADFVRYDDSWPGLAAFLADDPYVITSAPWYDPAIPQSAEFLGVWVTNVQGLGPTPVDRTVADAISAGGIAGPHRDKARTVTIEATLVGCTNAGVEYGLSWLACRMLPAKELRGTTLEFLAAHPEDSAASPALLQREAHRVVLTKELTESKSFGTRGKANRQGAFKAVDWELTILDPYLWGPPTTETVTWASTVTEQITWAHPPDCEDPESCTDIPVLASATCIPTTIDVSPVQPPVCAGCIPVCQVQTRVATVPAALGMVCRDQAVTLTVTAGAAPVSVNFWFRPCGSSAMCDRTGFLSLAGLPAGGTVVADSVLGRPYGVVGGQQVRQVGIVGTPSGAPWTPTMLAAGGCWELVAQHEPGLAFTVQMSVRGRQA
;
A
#
# COMPACT_ATOMS: atom_id res chain seq x y z
N MET A 1 -4.93 -16.27 8.84
CA MET A 1 -3.69 -16.11 8.04
C MET A 1 -3.02 -17.45 7.87
N PHE A 2 -2.34 -17.65 6.76
CA PHE A 2 -1.36 -18.71 6.58
C PHE A 2 -0.08 -18.35 7.34
N ARG A 3 0.37 -19.22 8.25
CA ARG A 3 1.59 -19.00 9.03
C ARG A 3 2.87 -19.37 8.27
N GLY A 4 2.72 -20.11 7.18
CA GLY A 4 3.85 -20.66 6.42
C GLY A 4 4.74 -19.64 5.73
N TRP A 5 4.28 -18.39 5.58
CA TRP A 5 5.06 -17.33 4.96
C TRP A 5 4.71 -15.95 5.51
N ILE A 6 5.74 -15.20 5.88
CA ILE A 6 5.66 -13.78 6.26
C ILE A 6 6.92 -13.09 5.77
N ALA A 7 6.76 -11.92 5.13
CA ALA A 7 7.85 -11.04 4.76
C ALA A 7 7.68 -9.65 5.39
N LEU A 8 8.80 -8.98 5.65
CA LEU A 8 8.88 -7.65 6.25
C LEU A 8 9.81 -6.77 5.42
N GLY A 9 9.29 -5.70 4.84
CA GLY A 9 10.03 -4.83 3.92
C GLY A 9 10.55 -5.57 2.69
N GLY A 10 9.79 -6.53 2.18
CA GLY A 10 10.21 -7.41 1.08
C GLY A 10 11.26 -8.46 1.45
N LEU A 11 11.65 -8.55 2.73
CA LEU A 11 12.60 -9.57 3.22
C LEU A 11 11.84 -10.72 3.90
N GLU A 12 12.18 -11.96 3.56
CA GLU A 12 11.64 -13.14 4.23
C GLU A 12 11.93 -13.09 5.75
N LEU A 13 10.88 -13.21 6.57
CA LEU A 13 11.02 -13.46 8.01
C LEU A 13 10.88 -14.95 8.32
N THR A 14 9.94 -15.61 7.67
CA THR A 14 9.61 -17.02 7.89
C THR A 14 9.11 -17.65 6.58
N ASN A 15 9.53 -18.88 6.35
CA ASN A 15 9.14 -19.69 5.21
C ASN A 15 9.18 -21.16 5.62
N THR A 16 8.02 -21.68 6.03
CA THR A 16 7.91 -23.06 6.53
C THR A 16 8.25 -24.07 5.43
N SER A 17 7.88 -23.82 4.17
CA SER A 17 8.24 -24.70 3.06
C SER A 17 9.76 -24.84 2.89
N ARG A 18 10.51 -23.76 3.07
CA ARG A 18 11.98 -23.78 3.05
C ARG A 18 12.54 -24.57 4.23
N LEU A 19 12.00 -24.35 5.43
CA LEU A 19 12.40 -25.09 6.63
C LEU A 19 12.18 -26.60 6.47
N ILE A 20 11.01 -27.02 5.95
CA ILE A 20 10.71 -28.44 5.72
C ILE A 20 11.63 -29.03 4.67
N ALA A 21 11.89 -28.33 3.56
CA ALA A 21 12.83 -28.78 2.54
C ALA A 21 14.26 -29.00 3.09
N HIS A 22 14.68 -28.21 4.09
CA HIS A 22 15.98 -28.39 4.75
C HIS A 22 15.96 -29.47 5.84
N ALA A 23 14.82 -29.71 6.49
CA ALA A 23 14.67 -30.71 7.54
C ALA A 23 14.40 -32.14 7.02
N GLU A 24 13.77 -32.25 5.85
CA GLU A 24 13.45 -33.48 5.12
C GLU A 24 14.20 -33.53 3.78
N PRO A 25 15.53 -33.67 3.78
CA PRO A 25 16.28 -33.67 2.53
C PRO A 25 15.86 -34.82 1.62
N SER A 26 15.69 -34.52 0.32
CA SER A 26 15.49 -35.51 -0.73
C SER A 26 16.67 -36.46 -0.84
N VAL A 27 16.49 -37.61 -1.49
CA VAL A 27 17.60 -38.54 -1.76
C VAL A 27 18.71 -37.77 -2.47
N PRO A 28 19.93 -37.69 -1.89
CA PRO A 28 20.98 -36.86 -2.46
C PRO A 28 21.38 -37.39 -3.83
N GLU A 29 21.53 -36.50 -4.80
CA GLU A 29 21.94 -36.84 -6.17
C GLU A 29 23.47 -36.88 -6.30
N SER A 30 24.19 -36.36 -5.30
CA SER A 30 25.66 -36.37 -5.24
C SER A 30 26.22 -36.64 -3.84
N MET A 31 27.50 -37.01 -3.75
CA MET A 31 28.18 -37.21 -2.47
C MET A 31 28.36 -35.90 -1.68
N GLU A 32 28.54 -34.78 -2.37
CA GLU A 32 28.63 -33.45 -1.74
C GLU A 32 27.29 -33.07 -1.10
N GLU A 33 26.19 -33.31 -1.81
CA GLU A 33 24.84 -33.13 -1.31
C GLU A 33 24.55 -34.10 -0.14
N ALA A 34 24.95 -35.37 -0.24
CA ALA A 34 24.79 -36.34 0.84
C ALA A 34 25.54 -35.94 2.12
N LEU A 35 26.74 -35.36 1.98
CA LEU A 35 27.52 -34.86 3.11
C LEU A 35 26.89 -33.60 3.73
N ALA A 36 26.33 -32.71 2.91
CA ALA A 36 25.59 -31.53 3.39
C ALA A 36 24.28 -31.91 4.11
N GLN A 37 23.57 -32.93 3.62
CA GLN A 37 22.33 -33.44 4.24
C GLN A 37 22.61 -34.27 5.51
N GLY A 38 23.72 -35.02 5.55
CA GLY A 38 24.06 -35.95 6.63
C GLY A 38 24.39 -35.32 7.99
N SER A 39 24.63 -34.00 8.08
CA SER A 39 24.92 -33.31 9.35
C SER A 39 23.68 -32.95 10.17
N CYS A 40 22.49 -33.04 9.58
CA CYS A 40 21.28 -32.34 10.03
C CYS A 40 20.01 -33.20 9.89
N VAL A 41 20.00 -34.43 10.39
CA VAL A 41 18.78 -35.26 10.31
C VAL A 41 17.80 -34.85 11.42
N CYS A 42 16.88 -33.95 11.09
CA CYS A 42 15.74 -33.54 11.92
C CYS A 42 14.41 -34.19 11.51
N ALA A 43 14.45 -35.13 10.55
CA ALA A 43 13.29 -35.72 9.86
C ALA A 43 12.19 -36.31 10.77
N ASP A 44 12.49 -36.67 12.01
CA ASP A 44 11.51 -37.28 12.93
C ASP A 44 10.69 -36.26 13.76
N PHE A 45 10.98 -34.96 13.67
CA PHE A 45 10.42 -33.97 14.60
C PHE A 45 9.20 -33.20 14.09
N VAL A 46 9.04 -33.01 12.78
CA VAL A 46 7.94 -32.20 12.22
C VAL A 46 6.90 -33.14 11.58
N ARG A 47 5.86 -33.48 12.34
CA ARG A 47 4.75 -34.32 11.84
C ARG A 47 3.59 -33.52 11.25
N TYR A 48 3.57 -32.23 11.54
CA TYR A 48 2.57 -31.28 11.09
C TYR A 48 3.27 -29.94 10.94
N ASP A 49 3.07 -29.30 9.80
CA ASP A 49 3.62 -28.01 9.46
C ASP A 49 2.60 -27.17 8.68
N ASP A 50 2.95 -25.90 8.50
CA ASP A 50 2.23 -24.95 7.65
C ASP A 50 2.98 -24.73 6.33
N SER A 51 3.63 -25.75 5.76
CA SER A 51 4.26 -25.64 4.44
C SER A 51 3.21 -25.70 3.33
N TRP A 52 3.56 -25.07 2.21
CA TRP A 52 2.82 -25.17 0.97
C TRP A 52 3.81 -25.45 -0.18
N PRO A 53 3.69 -26.59 -0.89
CA PRO A 53 4.61 -26.94 -1.97
C PRO A 53 4.67 -25.91 -3.10
N GLY A 54 3.57 -25.19 -3.35
CA GLY A 54 3.49 -24.14 -4.38
C GLY A 54 4.17 -22.83 -4.01
N LEU A 55 4.69 -22.68 -2.77
CA LEU A 55 5.20 -21.40 -2.27
C LEU A 55 6.43 -20.91 -3.06
N ALA A 56 7.39 -21.78 -3.38
CA ALA A 56 8.59 -21.40 -4.13
C ALA A 56 8.22 -20.83 -5.51
N ALA A 57 7.35 -21.53 -6.24
CA ALA A 57 6.87 -21.07 -7.53
C ALA A 57 6.05 -19.77 -7.45
N PHE A 58 5.26 -19.59 -6.39
CA PHE A 58 4.50 -18.37 -6.15
C PHE A 58 5.39 -17.15 -5.90
N LEU A 59 6.47 -17.32 -5.13
CA LEU A 59 7.45 -16.28 -4.84
C LEU A 59 8.47 -16.08 -5.98
N ALA A 60 8.45 -16.96 -6.99
CA ALA A 60 9.49 -17.08 -8.03
C ALA A 60 10.88 -17.34 -7.45
N ASP A 61 10.95 -18.12 -6.37
CA ASP A 61 12.18 -18.55 -5.73
C ASP A 61 12.80 -19.77 -6.45
N ASP A 62 14.12 -19.86 -6.38
CA ASP A 62 14.85 -21.08 -6.70
C ASP A 62 14.46 -22.24 -5.76
N PRO A 63 14.76 -23.50 -6.13
CA PRO A 63 14.57 -24.64 -5.25
C PRO A 63 15.17 -24.41 -3.85
N TYR A 64 14.43 -24.84 -2.83
CA TYR A 64 14.81 -24.65 -1.44
C TYR A 64 15.90 -25.66 -1.03
N VAL A 65 17.14 -25.27 -1.26
CA VAL A 65 18.34 -25.95 -0.75
C VAL A 65 19.07 -25.02 0.23
N ILE A 66 19.84 -25.57 1.17
CA ILE A 66 20.43 -24.76 2.24
C ILE A 66 21.34 -23.65 1.69
N THR A 67 22.03 -23.91 0.57
CA THR A 67 22.92 -22.94 -0.09
C THR A 67 22.19 -21.80 -0.81
N SER A 68 20.89 -21.94 -1.07
CA SER A 68 20.04 -20.87 -1.62
C SER A 68 19.27 -20.11 -0.53
N ALA A 69 19.46 -20.47 0.76
CA ALA A 69 18.75 -19.84 1.85
C ALA A 69 19.24 -18.39 2.09
N PRO A 70 18.33 -17.46 2.45
CA PRO A 70 18.66 -16.03 2.61
C PRO A 70 19.52 -15.71 3.84
N TRP A 71 19.89 -16.72 4.65
CA TRP A 71 20.81 -16.61 5.78
C TRP A 71 22.13 -17.34 5.55
N TYR A 72 22.25 -18.13 4.49
CA TYR A 72 23.45 -18.93 4.24
C TYR A 72 24.62 -18.05 3.83
N ASP A 73 25.76 -18.26 4.49
CA ASP A 73 27.02 -17.62 4.19
C ASP A 73 28.14 -18.69 4.31
N PRO A 74 28.84 -19.05 3.21
CA PRO A 74 29.89 -20.07 3.25
C PRO A 74 31.08 -19.68 4.14
N ALA A 75 31.27 -18.40 4.45
CA ALA A 75 32.30 -17.93 5.39
C ALA A 75 31.91 -18.14 6.86
N ILE A 76 30.62 -18.42 7.13
CA ILE A 76 30.07 -18.60 8.48
C ILE A 76 29.47 -20.02 8.57
N PRO A 77 30.23 -21.03 9.05
CA PRO A 77 29.77 -22.41 9.08
C PRO A 77 28.44 -22.63 9.82
N GLN A 78 28.18 -21.83 10.86
CA GLN A 78 26.94 -21.89 11.63
C GLN A 78 25.70 -21.58 10.79
N SER A 79 25.85 -20.82 9.70
CA SER A 79 24.73 -20.48 8.80
C SER A 79 24.16 -21.71 8.10
N ALA A 80 25.01 -22.70 7.78
CA ALA A 80 24.60 -23.98 7.18
C ALA A 80 23.84 -24.86 8.18
N GLU A 81 24.00 -24.62 9.49
CA GLU A 81 23.38 -25.39 10.55
C GLU A 81 22.01 -24.83 10.98
N PHE A 82 21.61 -23.66 10.46
CA PHE A 82 20.29 -23.08 10.69
C PHE A 82 19.31 -23.52 9.61
N LEU A 83 18.19 -24.14 10.00
CA LEU A 83 17.20 -24.69 9.06
C LEU A 83 16.06 -23.73 8.76
N GLY A 84 15.77 -22.79 9.68
CA GLY A 84 14.81 -21.72 9.44
C GLY A 84 13.96 -21.35 10.65
N VAL A 85 12.92 -20.57 10.37
CA VAL A 85 11.94 -20.07 11.35
C VAL A 85 10.60 -20.77 11.07
N TRP A 86 9.98 -21.33 12.11
CA TRP A 86 8.64 -21.89 12.03
C TRP A 86 7.69 -21.10 12.92
N VAL A 87 6.81 -20.30 12.34
CA VAL A 87 5.80 -19.54 13.08
C VAL A 87 4.71 -20.46 13.61
N THR A 88 4.52 -20.47 14.92
CA THR A 88 3.52 -21.31 15.60
C THR A 88 2.22 -20.56 15.84
N ASN A 89 2.27 -19.24 16.02
CA ASN A 89 1.08 -18.44 16.32
C ASN A 89 1.29 -16.98 15.89
N VAL A 90 0.21 -16.37 15.39
CA VAL A 90 0.16 -14.94 15.07
C VAL A 90 -1.18 -14.39 15.53
N GLN A 91 -1.14 -13.31 16.31
CA GLN A 91 -2.31 -12.61 16.82
C GLN A 91 -2.29 -11.16 16.37
N GLY A 92 -3.45 -10.50 16.28
CA GLY A 92 -3.55 -9.07 15.95
C GLY A 92 -3.85 -8.70 14.48
N LEU A 93 -3.86 -9.68 13.58
CA LEU A 93 -4.20 -9.49 12.14
C LEU A 93 -5.69 -9.74 11.82
N GLY A 94 -6.56 -9.71 12.83
CA GLY A 94 -8.02 -9.90 12.67
C GLY A 94 -8.74 -8.64 12.16
N PRO A 95 -10.00 -8.40 12.58
CA PRO A 95 -10.69 -7.13 12.32
C PRO A 95 -9.95 -5.92 12.92
N THR A 96 -10.18 -4.73 12.36
CA THR A 96 -9.60 -3.46 12.83
C THR A 96 -10.06 -3.18 14.25
N PRO A 97 -9.13 -2.92 15.19
CA PRO A 97 -9.53 -2.58 16.55
C PRO A 97 -10.18 -1.20 16.54
N VAL A 98 -11.40 -1.12 17.06
CA VAL A 98 -12.19 0.11 17.12
C VAL A 98 -12.35 0.59 18.56
N ASP A 99 -12.50 1.89 18.72
CA ASP A 99 -12.76 2.52 20.01
C ASP A 99 -13.81 3.61 19.87
N ARG A 100 -14.78 3.58 20.78
CA ARG A 100 -15.85 4.56 20.83
C ARG A 100 -16.34 4.71 22.27
N THR A 101 -16.16 5.89 22.83
CA THR A 101 -16.74 6.22 24.14
C THR A 101 -18.26 6.31 24.00
N VAL A 102 -19.00 5.72 24.93
CA VAL A 102 -20.46 5.86 25.01
C VAL A 102 -20.77 6.49 26.36
N ALA A 103 -21.47 7.62 26.35
CA ALA A 103 -21.95 8.28 27.55
C ALA A 103 -23.44 8.00 27.73
N ASP A 104 -23.88 7.79 28.96
CA ASP A 104 -25.31 7.62 29.24
C ASP A 104 -26.05 8.93 28.96
N ALA A 105 -27.19 8.82 28.26
CA ALA A 105 -28.05 9.97 28.07
C ALA A 105 -28.77 10.32 29.38
N ILE A 106 -29.19 11.58 29.53
CA ILE A 106 -30.04 12.00 30.66
C ILE A 106 -31.41 11.30 30.60
N SER A 107 -31.84 10.87 29.41
CA SER A 107 -33.02 10.04 29.15
C SER A 107 -32.62 8.58 28.86
N ALA A 108 -33.56 7.74 28.40
CA ALA A 108 -33.25 6.37 28.02
C ALA A 108 -32.28 6.31 26.81
N GLY A 109 -31.17 5.57 26.96
CA GLY A 109 -30.21 5.31 25.90
C GLY A 109 -28.81 5.88 26.20
N GLY A 110 -27.98 5.98 25.17
CA GLY A 110 -26.61 6.50 25.27
C GLY A 110 -26.23 7.33 24.05
N ILE A 111 -25.32 8.28 24.25
CA ILE A 111 -24.74 9.13 23.21
C ILE A 111 -23.37 8.56 22.85
N ALA A 112 -23.23 8.15 21.60
CA ALA A 112 -21.96 7.69 21.04
C ALA A 112 -21.02 8.88 20.76
N GLY A 113 -19.81 8.79 21.29
CA GLY A 113 -18.70 9.69 20.95
C GLY A 113 -18.07 9.38 19.59
N PRO A 114 -16.98 10.08 19.23
CA PRO A 114 -16.28 9.89 17.97
C PRO A 114 -15.73 8.47 17.82
N HIS A 115 -15.87 7.92 16.62
CA HIS A 115 -15.26 6.65 16.21
C HIS A 115 -13.75 6.80 16.02
N ARG A 116 -12.97 5.81 16.46
CA ARG A 116 -11.52 5.75 16.22
C ARG A 116 -11.11 4.34 15.82
N ASP A 117 -10.39 4.23 14.71
CA ASP A 117 -9.65 3.02 14.37
C ASP A 117 -8.28 3.09 15.05
N LYS A 118 -7.98 2.10 15.90
CA LYS A 118 -6.74 2.04 16.67
C LYS A 118 -5.65 1.32 15.89
N ALA A 119 -4.38 1.66 16.16
CA ALA A 119 -3.25 0.87 15.70
C ALA A 119 -3.39 -0.60 16.17
N ARG A 120 -2.83 -1.53 15.40
CA ARG A 120 -2.86 -2.96 15.73
C ARG A 120 -1.58 -3.38 16.41
N THR A 121 -1.70 -4.19 17.44
CA THR A 121 -0.57 -4.93 18.01
C THR A 121 -0.59 -6.34 17.46
N VAL A 122 0.52 -6.76 16.83
CA VAL A 122 0.72 -8.07 16.23
C VAL A 122 1.78 -8.81 17.02
N THR A 123 1.37 -9.87 17.70
CA THR A 123 2.29 -10.76 18.42
C THR A 123 2.57 -11.98 17.56
N ILE A 124 3.85 -12.29 17.35
CA ILE A 124 4.29 -13.46 16.60
C ILE A 124 5.08 -14.35 17.54
N GLU A 125 4.70 -15.63 17.58
CA GLU A 125 5.42 -16.70 18.27
C GLU A 125 5.97 -17.66 17.22
N ALA A 126 7.25 -18.02 17.35
CA ALA A 126 7.92 -18.91 16.42
C ALA A 126 8.89 -19.86 17.13
N THR A 127 9.26 -20.93 16.44
CA THR A 127 10.34 -21.83 16.81
C THR A 127 11.46 -21.71 15.78
N LEU A 128 12.64 -21.32 16.22
CA LEU A 128 13.87 -21.41 15.44
C LEU A 128 14.37 -22.85 15.45
N VAL A 129 14.71 -23.36 14.28
CA VAL A 129 15.16 -24.75 14.09
C VAL A 129 16.56 -24.76 13.51
N GLY A 130 17.45 -25.54 14.13
CA GLY A 130 18.79 -25.77 13.63
C GLY A 130 19.29 -27.15 14.00
N CYS A 131 20.41 -27.54 13.42
CA CYS A 131 21.07 -28.82 13.68
C CYS A 131 21.91 -28.78 14.95
N THR A 132 22.34 -27.57 15.33
CA THR A 132 23.14 -27.31 16.52
C THR A 132 22.62 -26.05 17.23
N ASN A 133 23.07 -25.85 18.46
CA ASN A 133 22.85 -24.58 19.15
C ASN A 133 23.49 -23.40 18.39
N ALA A 134 24.69 -23.58 17.84
CA ALA A 134 25.40 -22.51 17.12
C ALA A 134 24.61 -22.03 15.89
N GLY A 135 24.00 -22.95 15.14
CA GLY A 135 23.10 -22.61 14.04
C GLY A 135 21.87 -21.84 14.51
N VAL A 136 21.25 -22.21 15.63
CA VAL A 136 20.08 -21.48 16.15
C VAL A 136 20.44 -20.10 16.73
N GLU A 137 21.59 -19.94 17.39
CA GLU A 137 22.06 -18.60 17.83
C GLU A 137 22.33 -17.69 16.63
N TYR A 138 22.90 -18.25 15.55
CA TYR A 138 23.06 -17.54 14.29
C TYR A 138 21.71 -17.14 13.71
N GLY A 139 20.74 -18.07 13.65
CA GLY A 139 19.38 -17.81 13.19
C GLY A 139 18.65 -16.74 14.00
N LEU A 140 18.84 -16.71 15.32
CA LEU A 140 18.30 -15.68 16.21
C LEU A 140 18.86 -14.29 15.83
N SER A 141 20.17 -14.21 15.61
CA SER A 141 20.85 -12.98 15.21
C SER A 141 20.41 -12.52 13.81
N TRP A 142 20.32 -13.46 12.87
CA TRP A 142 19.80 -13.21 11.52
C TRP A 142 18.37 -12.66 11.54
N LEU A 143 17.47 -13.28 12.31
CA LEU A 143 16.08 -12.84 12.42
C LEU A 143 16.00 -11.43 13.04
N ALA A 144 16.79 -11.15 14.09
CA ALA A 144 16.90 -9.81 14.65
C ALA A 144 17.36 -8.77 13.62
N CYS A 145 18.33 -9.13 12.76
CA CYS A 145 18.76 -8.27 11.64
C CYS A 145 17.66 -8.04 10.61
N ARG A 146 16.86 -9.06 10.27
CA ARG A 146 15.73 -8.94 9.33
C ARG A 146 14.65 -7.97 9.81
N MET A 147 14.53 -7.74 11.12
CA MET A 147 13.58 -6.79 11.70
C MET A 147 14.08 -5.34 11.78
N LEU A 148 15.34 -5.07 11.42
CA LEU A 148 15.90 -3.70 11.48
C LEU A 148 15.09 -2.65 10.71
N PRO A 149 14.54 -2.92 9.51
CA PRO A 149 13.71 -1.92 8.80
C PRO A 149 12.49 -1.45 9.60
N ALA A 150 11.93 -2.30 10.47
CA ALA A 150 10.80 -1.94 11.33
C ALA A 150 11.18 -1.09 12.55
N LYS A 151 12.47 -0.83 12.79
CA LYS A 151 12.91 0.11 13.84
C LYS A 151 12.78 1.58 13.41
N GLU A 152 12.62 1.85 12.12
CA GLU A 152 12.47 3.20 11.61
C GLU A 152 11.09 3.79 11.95
N LEU A 153 11.03 5.10 12.26
CA LEU A 153 9.78 5.80 12.59
C LEU A 153 8.72 5.76 11.48
N ARG A 154 9.14 5.62 10.22
CA ARG A 154 8.22 5.54 9.08
C ARG A 154 7.53 4.18 9.02
N GLY A 155 8.06 3.17 9.69
CA GLY A 155 7.68 1.78 9.60
C GLY A 155 8.00 1.17 8.23
N THR A 156 7.69 -0.12 8.10
CA THR A 156 7.88 -0.91 6.88
C THR A 156 6.57 -1.59 6.49
N THR A 157 6.60 -2.44 5.46
CA THR A 157 5.45 -3.25 5.02
C THR A 157 5.57 -4.67 5.56
N LEU A 158 4.48 -5.23 6.08
CA LEU A 158 4.36 -6.64 6.43
C LEU A 158 3.50 -7.33 5.37
N GLU A 159 3.99 -8.43 4.80
CA GLU A 159 3.33 -9.19 3.75
C GLU A 159 3.08 -10.62 4.21
N PHE A 160 1.89 -11.15 3.91
CA PHE A 160 1.49 -12.51 4.27
C PHE A 160 0.31 -12.99 3.41
N LEU A 161 -0.06 -14.26 3.52
CA LEU A 161 -1.28 -14.80 2.90
C LEU A 161 -2.41 -14.94 3.94
N ALA A 162 -3.62 -14.52 3.59
CA ALA A 162 -4.78 -14.50 4.50
C ALA A 162 -5.24 -15.91 4.93
N ALA A 163 -5.00 -16.92 4.09
CA ALA A 163 -5.33 -18.32 4.34
C ALA A 163 -4.35 -19.23 3.58
N HIS A 164 -4.34 -20.52 3.93
CA HIS A 164 -3.57 -21.52 3.17
C HIS A 164 -4.12 -21.57 1.73
N PRO A 165 -3.27 -21.49 0.70
CA PRO A 165 -3.75 -21.42 -0.68
C PRO A 165 -4.55 -22.64 -1.16
N GLU A 166 -4.31 -23.82 -0.57
CA GLU A 166 -5.04 -25.04 -0.91
C GLU A 166 -6.33 -25.26 -0.09
N ASP A 167 -6.59 -24.42 0.92
CA ASP A 167 -7.81 -24.48 1.74
C ASP A 167 -8.97 -23.69 1.11
N SER A 168 -8.77 -23.12 -0.08
CA SER A 168 -9.79 -22.36 -0.78
C SER A 168 -9.65 -22.46 -2.31
N ALA A 169 -10.72 -22.13 -3.04
CA ALA A 169 -10.68 -21.99 -4.50
C ALA A 169 -10.09 -20.65 -4.97
N ALA A 170 -9.72 -19.75 -4.05
CA ALA A 170 -9.13 -18.47 -4.42
C ALA A 170 -7.69 -18.68 -4.92
N SER A 171 -7.28 -17.93 -5.94
CA SER A 171 -5.88 -17.96 -6.35
C SER A 171 -4.97 -17.41 -5.23
N PRO A 172 -3.72 -17.89 -5.10
CA PRO A 172 -2.81 -17.43 -4.06
C PRO A 172 -2.61 -15.90 -4.05
N ALA A 173 -2.56 -15.28 -5.24
CA ALA A 173 -2.44 -13.82 -5.38
C ALA A 173 -3.60 -13.06 -4.72
N LEU A 174 -4.83 -13.60 -4.75
CA LEU A 174 -6.00 -12.98 -4.09
C LEU A 174 -5.94 -13.10 -2.56
N LEU A 175 -5.14 -14.02 -2.04
CA LEU A 175 -4.95 -14.22 -0.60
C LEU A 175 -3.87 -13.30 -0.03
N GLN A 176 -3.04 -12.67 -0.85
CA GLN A 176 -1.97 -11.78 -0.39
C GLN A 176 -2.53 -10.55 0.36
N ARG A 177 -1.93 -10.24 1.49
CA ARG A 177 -2.24 -9.07 2.31
C ARG A 177 -0.97 -8.30 2.62
N GLU A 178 -1.12 -6.98 2.62
CA GLU A 178 -0.10 -6.04 3.03
C GLU A 178 -0.62 -5.20 4.21
N ALA A 179 0.22 -5.04 5.24
CA ALA A 179 0.03 -4.06 6.28
C ALA A 179 1.14 -3.02 6.18
N HIS A 180 0.80 -1.73 6.24
CA HIS A 180 1.79 -0.65 6.08
C HIS A 180 2.11 0.03 7.42
N ARG A 181 3.26 0.70 7.45
CA ARG A 181 3.77 1.42 8.63
C ARG A 181 3.90 0.51 9.85
N VAL A 182 4.42 -0.68 9.62
CA VAL A 182 4.70 -1.68 10.66
C VAL A 182 5.99 -1.30 11.38
N VAL A 183 5.96 -1.23 12.71
CA VAL A 183 7.10 -0.91 13.56
C VAL A 183 7.35 -2.01 14.59
N LEU A 184 8.60 -2.26 14.96
CA LEU A 184 8.96 -3.20 16.02
C LEU A 184 8.72 -2.55 17.38
N THR A 185 7.79 -3.09 18.17
CA THR A 185 7.42 -2.55 19.50
C THR A 185 7.93 -3.37 20.67
N LYS A 186 8.14 -4.68 20.47
CA LYS A 186 8.83 -5.54 21.43
C LYS A 186 9.92 -6.30 20.70
N GLU A 187 11.12 -6.28 21.27
CA GLU A 187 12.25 -7.02 20.72
C GLU A 187 12.03 -8.53 20.73
N LEU A 188 12.85 -9.23 19.96
CA LEU A 188 12.86 -10.68 19.90
C LEU A 188 13.34 -11.25 21.24
N THR A 189 12.46 -11.97 21.94
CA THR A 189 12.77 -12.62 23.20
C THR A 189 12.75 -14.13 23.08
N GLU A 190 13.74 -14.80 23.67
CA GLU A 190 13.72 -16.25 23.83
C GLU A 190 12.87 -16.64 25.03
N SER A 191 11.89 -17.52 24.81
CA SER A 191 11.04 -18.04 25.89
C SER A 191 11.51 -19.41 26.37
N LYS A 192 11.98 -20.28 25.47
CA LYS A 192 12.44 -21.65 25.79
C LYS A 192 13.50 -22.14 24.80
N SER A 193 14.39 -23.02 25.25
CA SER A 193 15.31 -23.77 24.41
C SER A 193 15.16 -25.28 24.61
N PHE A 194 15.25 -26.06 23.53
CA PHE A 194 15.13 -27.53 23.56
C PHE A 194 16.29 -28.21 22.83
N GLY A 195 16.84 -29.27 23.43
CA GLY A 195 17.84 -30.17 22.83
C GLY A 195 17.27 -31.03 21.71
N THR A 196 18.10 -31.34 20.70
CA THR A 196 17.86 -32.47 19.80
C THR A 196 18.07 -33.77 20.56
N ARG A 197 17.19 -34.78 20.38
CA ARG A 197 17.44 -36.12 20.92
C ARG A 197 18.76 -36.69 20.36
N GLY A 198 19.55 -37.36 21.19
CA GLY A 198 20.62 -38.25 20.71
C GLY A 198 22.08 -37.84 20.97
N LYS A 199 22.37 -36.66 21.53
CA LYS A 199 23.75 -36.31 21.97
C LYS A 199 23.75 -35.68 23.36
N ALA A 200 24.32 -36.41 24.33
CA ALA A 200 24.53 -35.90 25.69
C ALA A 200 25.47 -34.66 25.67
N ASN A 201 25.32 -33.77 26.65
CA ASN A 201 26.16 -32.57 26.84
C ASN A 201 26.11 -31.55 25.69
N ARG A 202 24.95 -31.37 25.04
CA ARG A 202 24.74 -30.32 24.03
C ARG A 202 23.59 -29.39 24.42
N GLN A 203 23.72 -28.11 24.09
CA GLN A 203 22.66 -27.12 24.22
C GLN A 203 21.58 -27.29 23.15
N GLY A 204 20.45 -26.61 23.34
CA GLY A 204 19.28 -26.73 22.48
C GLY A 204 19.51 -26.28 21.04
N ALA A 205 19.05 -27.10 20.09
CA ALA A 205 19.00 -26.76 18.66
C ALA A 205 17.58 -26.36 18.20
N PHE A 206 16.70 -26.09 19.17
CA PHE A 206 15.42 -25.45 18.97
C PHE A 206 15.28 -24.32 19.97
N LYS A 207 14.75 -23.18 19.54
CA LYS A 207 14.41 -22.06 20.42
C LYS A 207 13.02 -21.53 20.13
N ALA A 208 12.16 -21.48 21.12
CA ALA A 208 10.90 -20.77 21.05
C ALA A 208 11.16 -19.28 21.31
N VAL A 209 10.70 -18.44 20.39
CA VAL A 209 10.91 -16.99 20.41
C VAL A 209 9.60 -16.26 20.18
N ASP A 210 9.49 -15.05 20.71
CA ASP A 210 8.36 -14.17 20.51
C ASP A 210 8.82 -12.72 20.26
N TRP A 211 8.05 -11.98 19.49
CA TRP A 211 8.25 -10.53 19.29
C TRP A 211 6.93 -9.85 18.97
N GLU A 212 6.93 -8.52 19.02
CA GLU A 212 5.74 -7.71 18.77
C GLU A 212 6.02 -6.64 17.73
N LEU A 213 5.12 -6.56 16.75
CA LEU A 213 5.04 -5.51 15.77
C LEU A 213 3.78 -4.69 16.00
N THR A 214 3.84 -3.38 15.81
CA THR A 214 2.65 -2.53 15.79
C THR A 214 2.42 -1.98 14.39
N ILE A 215 1.20 -2.13 13.88
CA ILE A 215 0.78 -1.58 12.59
C ILE A 215 0.10 -0.23 12.83
N LEU A 216 0.76 0.84 12.38
CA LEU A 216 0.27 2.21 12.61
C LEU A 216 -0.84 2.62 11.63
N ASP A 217 -0.85 2.05 10.42
CA ASP A 217 -2.03 2.08 9.54
C ASP A 217 -2.89 0.84 9.85
N PRO A 218 -4.05 0.98 10.48
CA PRO A 218 -4.76 -0.16 11.05
C PRO A 218 -5.51 -0.99 10.01
N TYR A 219 -5.29 -0.78 8.72
CA TYR A 219 -5.96 -1.53 7.67
C TYR A 219 -5.02 -2.55 7.04
N LEU A 220 -5.60 -3.68 6.62
CA LEU A 220 -4.93 -4.66 5.79
C LEU A 220 -5.38 -4.45 4.35
N TRP A 221 -4.44 -4.48 3.42
CA TRP A 221 -4.68 -4.17 2.02
C TRP A 221 -4.55 -5.42 1.17
N GLY A 222 -5.47 -5.58 0.22
CA GLY A 222 -5.39 -6.62 -0.80
C GLY A 222 -4.30 -6.33 -1.85
N PRO A 223 -4.10 -7.26 -2.79
CA PRO A 223 -3.17 -7.05 -3.91
C PRO A 223 -3.61 -5.84 -4.75
N PRO A 224 -2.67 -5.08 -5.33
CA PRO A 224 -2.99 -3.94 -6.17
C PRO A 224 -3.47 -4.39 -7.56
N THR A 225 -4.56 -3.79 -8.04
CA THR A 225 -4.87 -3.75 -9.47
C THR A 225 -4.25 -2.47 -10.04
N THR A 226 -3.24 -2.60 -10.89
CA THR A 226 -2.54 -1.43 -11.45
C THR A 226 -2.72 -1.38 -12.96
N GLU A 227 -3.21 -0.25 -13.46
CA GLU A 227 -3.45 -0.03 -14.89
C GLU A 227 -3.00 1.37 -15.31
N THR A 228 -2.46 1.48 -16.53
CA THR A 228 -2.23 2.79 -17.16
C THR A 228 -3.55 3.30 -17.71
N VAL A 229 -3.92 4.52 -17.34
CA VAL A 229 -5.21 5.10 -17.69
C VAL A 229 -5.32 5.28 -19.20
N THR A 230 -6.35 4.66 -19.77
CA THR A 230 -6.81 4.95 -21.13
C THR A 230 -8.08 5.80 -21.03
N TRP A 231 -8.03 7.01 -21.58
CA TRP A 231 -9.16 7.94 -21.52
C TRP A 231 -10.29 7.46 -22.44
N ALA A 232 -11.45 7.16 -21.86
CA ALA A 232 -12.63 6.71 -22.59
C ALA A 232 -13.29 7.85 -23.36
N SER A 233 -13.23 9.07 -22.84
CA SER A 233 -13.71 10.27 -23.51
C SER A 233 -12.79 11.46 -23.27
N THR A 234 -12.83 12.40 -24.20
CA THR A 234 -12.12 13.69 -24.11
C THR A 234 -13.03 14.74 -24.73
N VAL A 235 -13.45 15.71 -23.92
CA VAL A 235 -14.31 16.82 -24.34
C VAL A 235 -13.54 18.12 -24.11
N THR A 236 -13.56 19.02 -25.10
CA THR A 236 -12.96 20.35 -24.97
C THR A 236 -14.07 21.39 -25.05
N GLU A 237 -14.24 22.15 -23.97
CA GLU A 237 -15.25 23.20 -23.85
C GLU A 237 -14.57 24.56 -23.94
N GLN A 238 -15.13 25.49 -24.70
CA GLN A 238 -14.69 26.89 -24.65
C GLN A 238 -15.22 27.50 -23.36
N ILE A 239 -14.37 28.17 -22.59
CA ILE A 239 -14.83 29.09 -21.54
C ILE A 239 -15.12 30.42 -22.22
N THR A 240 -16.39 30.67 -22.50
CA THR A 240 -16.87 32.01 -22.85
C THR A 240 -17.17 32.76 -21.57
N TRP A 241 -16.32 33.71 -21.21
CA TRP A 241 -16.67 34.72 -20.22
C TRP A 241 -17.56 35.75 -20.91
N ALA A 242 -18.82 35.86 -20.51
CA ALA A 242 -19.64 36.96 -20.95
C ALA A 242 -19.27 38.21 -20.13
N HIS A 243 -18.54 39.16 -20.73
CA HIS A 243 -18.35 40.47 -20.12
C HIS A 243 -19.43 41.44 -20.60
N PRO A 244 -19.97 42.31 -19.74
CA PRO A 244 -20.90 43.36 -20.15
C PRO A 244 -20.48 44.20 -21.37
N PRO A 245 -19.18 44.57 -21.56
CA PRO A 245 -18.73 45.28 -22.77
C PRO A 245 -18.62 44.43 -24.05
N ASP A 246 -18.76 43.09 -23.98
CA ASP A 246 -18.79 42.23 -25.17
C ASP A 246 -20.18 42.22 -25.86
N CYS A 247 -21.16 42.91 -25.26
CA CYS A 247 -22.47 43.19 -25.84
C CYS A 247 -22.47 44.62 -26.41
N GLU A 248 -22.83 44.78 -27.70
CA GLU A 248 -22.96 46.11 -28.32
C GLU A 248 -23.99 46.99 -27.58
N ASP A 249 -25.01 46.36 -26.97
CA ASP A 249 -26.01 47.01 -26.12
C ASP A 249 -26.39 46.13 -24.90
N PRO A 250 -26.75 46.72 -23.74
CA PRO A 250 -27.16 45.96 -22.54
C PRO A 250 -28.34 45.00 -22.75
N GLU A 251 -29.17 45.28 -23.76
CA GLU A 251 -30.34 44.46 -24.14
C GLU A 251 -29.99 43.30 -25.08
N SER A 252 -28.78 43.27 -25.68
CA SER A 252 -28.36 42.21 -26.61
C SER A 252 -27.85 40.95 -25.91
N CYS A 253 -27.62 41.02 -24.60
CA CYS A 253 -27.20 39.91 -23.75
C CYS A 253 -28.44 39.10 -23.31
N THR A 254 -28.91 38.15 -24.14
CA THR A 254 -30.13 37.35 -23.88
C THR A 254 -30.11 36.51 -22.60
N ASP A 255 -28.92 36.21 -22.06
CA ASP A 255 -28.73 35.31 -20.91
C ASP A 255 -28.35 36.02 -19.60
N ILE A 256 -28.23 37.36 -19.59
CA ILE A 256 -27.85 38.12 -18.38
C ILE A 256 -28.92 39.18 -18.13
N PRO A 257 -29.74 39.09 -17.06
CA PRO A 257 -30.64 40.18 -16.71
C PRO A 257 -29.82 41.36 -16.19
N VAL A 258 -29.59 42.35 -17.06
CA VAL A 258 -28.85 43.57 -16.71
C VAL A 258 -29.80 44.58 -16.07
N LEU A 259 -29.56 44.93 -14.81
CA LEU A 259 -30.19 46.06 -14.13
C LEU A 259 -29.20 47.23 -14.15
N ALA A 260 -29.31 48.10 -15.15
CA ALA A 260 -28.46 49.29 -15.28
C ALA A 260 -29.11 50.51 -14.61
N SER A 261 -28.29 51.39 -14.01
CA SER A 261 -28.75 52.69 -13.53
C SER A 261 -29.01 53.62 -14.72
N ALA A 262 -30.23 54.16 -14.84
CA ALA A 262 -30.60 55.09 -15.91
C ALA A 262 -29.88 56.45 -15.86
N THR A 263 -29.11 56.72 -14.80
CA THR A 263 -28.46 58.02 -14.55
C THR A 263 -26.96 57.96 -14.38
N CYS A 264 -26.36 56.77 -14.36
CA CYS A 264 -24.93 56.60 -14.15
C CYS A 264 -24.32 55.82 -15.32
N ILE A 265 -23.53 56.50 -16.16
CA ILE A 265 -22.73 55.86 -17.19
C ILE A 265 -21.56 55.18 -16.48
N PRO A 266 -21.42 53.85 -16.54
CA PRO A 266 -20.28 53.16 -15.94
C PRO A 266 -18.99 53.63 -16.63
N THR A 267 -17.98 54.00 -15.84
CA THR A 267 -16.66 54.28 -16.38
C THR A 267 -16.03 52.98 -16.88
N THR A 268 -15.61 52.96 -18.14
CA THR A 268 -14.84 51.85 -18.71
C THR A 268 -13.46 51.83 -18.05
N ILE A 269 -13.20 50.79 -17.26
CA ILE A 269 -11.88 50.53 -16.69
C ILE A 269 -11.09 49.75 -17.74
N ASP A 270 -9.93 50.28 -18.12
CA ASP A 270 -9.01 49.61 -19.03
C ASP A 270 -8.42 48.38 -18.32
N VAL A 271 -8.89 47.19 -18.67
CA VAL A 271 -8.45 45.92 -18.06
C VAL A 271 -7.10 45.56 -18.66
N SER A 272 -6.03 45.98 -17.99
CA SER A 272 -4.70 45.40 -18.23
C SER A 272 -4.76 43.91 -17.87
N PRO A 273 -4.37 42.97 -18.74
CA PRO A 273 -4.37 41.54 -18.45
C PRO A 273 -3.26 41.23 -17.44
N VAL A 274 -3.53 41.44 -16.17
CA VAL A 274 -2.73 40.88 -15.09
C VAL A 274 -3.04 39.39 -15.07
N GLN A 275 -2.11 38.57 -15.54
CA GLN A 275 -2.17 37.12 -15.37
C GLN A 275 -2.36 36.84 -13.86
N PRO A 276 -3.49 36.27 -13.43
CA PRO A 276 -3.67 35.94 -12.02
C PRO A 276 -2.59 34.93 -11.64
N PRO A 277 -1.98 35.05 -10.45
CA PRO A 277 -1.02 34.08 -9.99
C PRO A 277 -1.68 32.69 -10.00
N VAL A 278 -1.03 31.73 -10.66
CA VAL A 278 -1.42 30.31 -10.74
C VAL A 278 -1.18 29.66 -9.38
N CYS A 279 -2.02 30.03 -8.41
CA CYS A 279 -2.13 29.37 -7.12
C CYS A 279 -3.10 28.20 -7.28
N ALA A 280 -2.79 27.07 -6.64
CA ALA A 280 -3.51 25.79 -6.67
C ALA A 280 -5.03 25.93 -6.91
N GLY A 281 -5.49 25.54 -8.11
CA GLY A 281 -6.90 25.47 -8.48
C GLY A 281 -7.30 26.27 -9.71
N CYS A 282 -6.65 27.42 -10.00
CA CYS A 282 -6.97 28.23 -11.18
C CYS A 282 -6.21 27.74 -12.41
N ILE A 283 -6.93 27.12 -13.36
CA ILE A 283 -6.39 26.79 -14.69
C ILE A 283 -6.70 28.01 -15.60
N PRO A 284 -5.72 28.82 -16.02
CA PRO A 284 -5.96 30.03 -16.81
C PRO A 284 -6.21 29.64 -18.25
N VAL A 285 -7.47 29.46 -18.66
CA VAL A 285 -7.76 28.99 -20.02
C VAL A 285 -9.01 29.61 -20.64
N CYS A 286 -8.92 29.90 -21.94
CA CYS A 286 -10.09 30.12 -22.80
C CYS A 286 -10.83 28.82 -23.12
N GLN A 287 -10.25 27.66 -22.79
CA GLN A 287 -10.76 26.33 -23.11
C GLN A 287 -10.37 25.32 -22.03
N VAL A 288 -11.28 24.43 -21.66
CA VAL A 288 -10.99 23.34 -20.72
C VAL A 288 -11.15 22.02 -21.42
N GLN A 289 -10.15 21.15 -21.28
CA GLN A 289 -10.24 19.76 -21.68
C GLN A 289 -10.56 18.89 -20.47
N THR A 290 -11.65 18.14 -20.57
CA THR A 290 -12.08 17.14 -19.58
C THR A 290 -11.88 15.75 -20.18
N ARG A 291 -11.12 14.91 -19.48
CA ARG A 291 -10.91 13.50 -19.82
C ARG A 291 -11.52 12.61 -18.76
N VAL A 292 -12.12 11.49 -19.17
CA VAL A 292 -12.78 10.55 -18.27
C VAL A 292 -12.24 9.15 -18.50
N ALA A 293 -11.99 8.41 -17.42
CA ALA A 293 -11.59 7.01 -17.47
C ALA A 293 -12.26 6.21 -16.35
N THR A 294 -12.52 4.93 -16.59
CA THR A 294 -13.09 4.03 -15.59
C THR A 294 -12.01 3.61 -14.59
N VAL A 295 -12.34 3.62 -13.30
CA VAL A 295 -11.45 3.13 -12.23
C VAL A 295 -11.47 1.59 -12.24
N PRO A 296 -10.31 0.91 -12.25
CA PRO A 296 -10.28 -0.54 -12.19
C PRO A 296 -10.80 -1.07 -10.84
N ALA A 297 -11.36 -2.28 -10.84
CA ALA A 297 -11.83 -2.92 -9.62
C ALA A 297 -10.64 -3.44 -8.79
N ALA A 298 -10.66 -3.22 -7.48
CA ALA A 298 -9.70 -3.90 -6.61
C ALA A 298 -9.96 -5.41 -6.55
N LEU A 299 -8.89 -6.18 -6.43
CA LEU A 299 -8.92 -7.62 -6.25
C LEU A 299 -8.93 -8.00 -4.76
N GLY A 300 -9.45 -9.20 -4.45
CA GLY A 300 -9.39 -9.77 -3.10
C GLY A 300 -10.22 -9.03 -2.04
N MET A 301 -11.22 -8.26 -2.46
CA MET A 301 -12.03 -7.43 -1.56
C MET A 301 -12.97 -8.25 -0.68
N VAL A 302 -13.01 -7.92 0.61
CA VAL A 302 -13.98 -8.48 1.58
C VAL A 302 -14.93 -7.38 2.08
N CYS A 303 -14.44 -6.15 2.20
CA CYS A 303 -15.19 -5.00 2.69
C CYS A 303 -15.56 -4.00 1.58
N ARG A 304 -16.31 -2.96 1.95
CA ARG A 304 -16.91 -2.00 1.02
C ARG A 304 -16.02 -0.85 0.58
N ASP A 305 -14.73 -0.81 0.92
CA ASP A 305 -13.88 0.33 0.59
C ASP A 305 -12.64 -0.09 -0.21
N GLN A 306 -12.25 0.75 -1.17
CA GLN A 306 -11.01 0.63 -1.93
C GLN A 306 -10.25 1.96 -1.94
N ALA A 307 -8.94 1.90 -1.78
CA ALA A 307 -8.06 3.06 -1.94
C ALA A 307 -7.62 3.18 -3.39
N VAL A 308 -7.55 4.41 -3.89
CA VAL A 308 -7.05 4.71 -5.24
C VAL A 308 -5.79 5.56 -5.15
N THR A 309 -4.68 5.03 -5.63
CA THR A 309 -3.41 5.75 -5.77
C THR A 309 -3.24 6.19 -7.21
N LEU A 310 -2.94 7.49 -7.41
CA LEU A 310 -2.67 8.06 -8.73
C LEU A 310 -1.17 8.35 -8.86
N THR A 311 -0.54 7.78 -9.87
CA THR A 311 0.82 8.13 -10.29
C THR A 311 0.72 8.93 -11.58
N VAL A 312 1.11 10.20 -11.55
CA VAL A 312 1.04 11.11 -12.70
C VAL A 312 2.46 11.47 -13.14
N THR A 313 2.73 11.28 -14.43
CA THR A 313 4.01 11.66 -15.04
C THR A 313 3.77 12.72 -16.10
N ALA A 314 4.43 13.87 -15.96
CA ALA A 314 4.37 14.94 -16.94
C ALA A 314 5.16 14.58 -18.21
N GLY A 315 4.67 15.04 -19.37
CA GLY A 315 5.38 14.94 -20.64
C GLY A 315 6.48 15.98 -20.77
N ALA A 316 6.62 16.55 -21.96
CA ALA A 316 7.68 17.53 -22.27
C ALA A 316 7.45 18.93 -21.69
N ALA A 317 6.25 19.22 -21.19
CA ALA A 317 5.88 20.52 -20.60
C ALA A 317 5.43 20.32 -19.14
N PRO A 318 5.50 21.37 -18.30
CA PRO A 318 4.90 21.35 -16.98
C PRO A 318 3.39 21.08 -17.06
N VAL A 319 2.85 20.40 -16.06
CA VAL A 319 1.44 19.96 -16.03
C VAL A 319 0.72 20.52 -14.82
N SER A 320 -0.39 21.20 -15.08
CA SER A 320 -1.39 21.56 -14.07
C SER A 320 -2.71 20.90 -14.42
N VAL A 321 -3.25 20.10 -13.50
CA VAL A 321 -4.45 19.29 -13.75
C VAL A 321 -5.21 19.06 -12.45
N ASN A 322 -6.53 19.14 -12.53
CA ASN A 322 -7.44 18.78 -11.45
C ASN A 322 -8.05 17.41 -11.73
N PHE A 323 -8.08 16.57 -10.71
CA PHE A 323 -8.69 15.26 -10.71
C PHE A 323 -9.79 15.17 -9.65
N TRP A 324 -10.81 14.39 -9.95
CA TRP A 324 -11.80 13.94 -8.98
C TRP A 324 -12.43 12.63 -9.45
N PHE A 325 -13.16 12.00 -8.54
CA PHE A 325 -13.88 10.76 -8.79
C PHE A 325 -15.38 10.99 -8.71
N ARG A 326 -16.15 10.21 -9.46
CA ARG A 326 -17.61 10.21 -9.43
C ARG A 326 -18.17 8.83 -9.79
N PRO A 327 -19.40 8.48 -9.40
CA PRO A 327 -20.09 7.31 -9.93
C PRO A 327 -20.20 7.41 -11.46
N CYS A 328 -20.06 6.28 -12.15
CA CYS A 328 -20.14 6.23 -13.61
C CYS A 328 -21.42 6.87 -14.14
N GLY A 329 -21.29 7.74 -15.14
CA GLY A 329 -22.42 8.45 -15.76
C GLY A 329 -23.02 9.62 -14.94
N SER A 330 -22.56 9.88 -13.70
CA SER A 330 -23.05 11.04 -12.95
C SER A 330 -22.44 12.35 -13.45
N SER A 331 -23.26 13.40 -13.55
CA SER A 331 -22.82 14.78 -13.79
C SER A 331 -23.01 15.69 -12.57
N ALA A 332 -23.61 15.17 -11.50
CA ALA A 332 -23.93 15.96 -10.31
C ALA A 332 -22.66 16.42 -9.58
N MET A 333 -22.61 17.69 -9.18
CA MET A 333 -21.47 18.22 -8.43
C MET A 333 -21.32 17.56 -7.06
N CYS A 334 -22.44 17.19 -6.42
CA CYS A 334 -22.46 16.55 -5.10
C CYS A 334 -21.88 15.13 -5.09
N ASP A 335 -21.79 14.47 -6.25
CA ASP A 335 -21.26 13.11 -6.37
C ASP A 335 -19.74 13.08 -6.53
N ARG A 336 -19.10 14.25 -6.64
CA ARG A 336 -17.66 14.38 -6.81
C ARG A 336 -16.94 14.16 -5.48
N THR A 337 -15.89 13.34 -5.49
CA THR A 337 -15.07 13.04 -4.31
C THR A 337 -13.60 12.86 -4.69
N GLY A 338 -12.72 12.68 -3.71
CA GLY A 338 -11.30 12.36 -3.92
C GLY A 338 -10.56 13.43 -4.75
N PHE A 339 -10.82 14.70 -4.46
CA PHE A 339 -10.22 15.81 -5.20
C PHE A 339 -8.69 15.81 -5.06
N LEU A 340 -8.01 15.89 -6.20
CA LEU A 340 -6.56 16.02 -6.29
C LEU A 340 -6.25 17.12 -7.30
N SER A 341 -5.40 18.06 -6.94
CA SER A 341 -4.89 19.09 -7.85
C SER A 341 -3.38 18.96 -7.94
N LEU A 342 -2.87 18.95 -9.16
CA LEU A 342 -1.46 19.10 -9.47
C LEU A 342 -1.23 20.53 -9.97
N ALA A 343 -0.36 21.26 -9.28
CA ALA A 343 0.02 22.62 -9.63
C ALA A 343 1.48 22.65 -10.13
N GLY A 344 1.65 22.77 -11.45
CA GLY A 344 2.97 22.98 -12.05
C GLY A 344 3.95 21.81 -11.86
N LEU A 345 3.48 20.56 -12.02
CA LEU A 345 4.38 19.40 -12.05
C LEU A 345 5.41 19.59 -13.16
N PRO A 346 6.74 19.63 -12.88
CA PRO A 346 7.74 19.89 -13.90
C PRO A 346 7.75 18.85 -15.03
N ALA A 347 8.20 19.24 -16.22
CA ALA A 347 8.34 18.35 -17.36
C ALA A 347 9.17 17.10 -17.00
N GLY A 348 8.69 15.92 -17.41
CA GLY A 348 9.27 14.62 -17.07
C GLY A 348 9.18 14.22 -15.59
N GLY A 349 8.61 15.08 -14.73
CA GLY A 349 8.44 14.80 -13.31
C GLY A 349 7.31 13.81 -13.05
N THR A 350 7.50 12.96 -12.04
CA THR A 350 6.49 12.00 -11.59
C THR A 350 6.09 12.32 -10.16
N VAL A 351 4.78 12.29 -9.89
CA VAL A 351 4.23 12.43 -8.55
C VAL A 351 3.24 11.30 -8.28
N VAL A 352 3.24 10.81 -7.04
CA VAL A 352 2.35 9.75 -6.57
C VAL A 352 1.48 10.30 -5.45
N ALA A 353 0.17 10.29 -5.64
CA ALA A 353 -0.82 10.55 -4.60
C ALA A 353 -1.25 9.21 -3.98
N ASP A 354 -0.50 8.75 -2.98
CA ASP A 354 -0.63 7.42 -2.39
C ASP A 354 -1.70 7.37 -1.30
N SER A 355 -2.87 6.83 -1.63
CA SER A 355 -4.01 6.75 -0.73
C SER A 355 -3.87 5.68 0.35
N VAL A 356 -2.92 4.76 0.21
CA VAL A 356 -2.63 3.72 1.21
C VAL A 356 -1.72 4.27 2.29
N LEU A 357 -0.59 4.88 1.90
CA LEU A 357 0.29 5.55 2.86
C LEU A 357 -0.28 6.86 3.40
N GLY A 358 -1.31 7.36 2.72
CA GLY A 358 -2.03 8.56 3.04
C GLY A 358 -1.24 9.85 2.79
N ARG A 359 -0.23 9.81 1.92
CA ARG A 359 0.66 10.95 1.65
C ARG A 359 1.12 11.00 0.20
N PRO A 360 1.23 12.20 -0.40
CA PRO A 360 1.80 12.35 -1.73
C PRO A 360 3.32 12.47 -1.67
N TYR A 361 4.01 11.99 -2.71
CA TYR A 361 5.47 12.13 -2.88
C TYR A 361 5.85 12.25 -4.36
N GLY A 362 6.98 12.89 -4.63
CA GLY A 362 7.58 12.92 -5.97
C GLY A 362 8.52 11.74 -6.20
N VAL A 363 8.82 11.42 -7.45
CA VAL A 363 9.83 10.43 -7.82
C VAL A 363 10.91 11.10 -8.67
N VAL A 364 12.16 11.05 -8.21
CA VAL A 364 13.32 11.62 -8.92
C VAL A 364 14.41 10.55 -8.94
N GLY A 365 14.85 10.12 -10.13
CA GLY A 365 15.87 9.07 -10.27
C GLY A 365 15.46 7.74 -9.62
N GLY A 366 14.17 7.42 -9.60
CA GLY A 366 13.63 6.23 -8.93
C GLY A 366 13.51 6.34 -7.41
N GLN A 367 13.92 7.45 -6.80
CA GLN A 367 13.81 7.67 -5.35
C GLN A 367 12.59 8.53 -5.00
N GLN A 368 11.96 8.18 -3.88
CA GLN A 368 10.88 8.98 -3.32
C GLN A 368 11.42 10.26 -2.69
N VAL A 369 10.90 11.40 -3.13
CA VAL A 369 11.24 12.72 -2.59
C VAL A 369 9.99 13.43 -2.07
N ARG A 370 10.18 14.33 -1.12
CA ARG A 370 9.08 15.18 -0.63
C ARG A 370 8.66 16.14 -1.74
N GLN A 371 7.38 16.12 -2.11
CA GLN A 371 6.79 17.15 -2.97
C GLN A 371 6.42 18.38 -2.11
N VAL A 372 6.60 19.58 -2.65
CA VAL A 372 6.23 20.84 -1.99
C VAL A 372 5.44 21.69 -2.98
N GLY A 373 4.19 21.99 -2.64
CA GLY A 373 3.33 22.88 -3.45
C GLY A 373 2.84 22.28 -4.77
N ILE A 374 3.13 21.02 -5.06
CA ILE A 374 2.69 20.36 -6.31
C ILE A 374 1.33 19.71 -6.10
N VAL A 375 1.15 18.95 -5.00
CA VAL A 375 -0.08 18.21 -4.71
C VAL A 375 -0.91 18.92 -3.65
N GLY A 376 -2.17 19.19 -3.97
CA GLY A 376 -3.19 19.73 -3.06
C GLY A 376 -4.60 19.40 -3.52
N THR A 377 -5.57 20.24 -3.16
CA THR A 377 -6.92 20.22 -3.73
C THR A 377 -7.19 21.50 -4.52
N PRO A 378 -8.25 21.56 -5.36
CA PRO A 378 -8.63 22.80 -6.05
C PRO A 378 -8.98 23.97 -5.11
N SER A 379 -9.28 23.70 -3.83
CA SER A 379 -9.52 24.73 -2.81
C SER A 379 -8.25 25.19 -2.08
N GLY A 380 -7.08 24.66 -2.45
CA GLY A 380 -5.82 24.89 -1.74
C GLY A 380 -5.69 24.14 -0.41
N ALA A 381 -6.66 23.28 -0.07
CA ALA A 381 -6.56 22.43 1.11
C ALA A 381 -5.50 21.33 0.89
N PRO A 382 -4.92 20.77 1.96
CA PRO A 382 -4.09 19.58 1.86
C PRO A 382 -4.89 18.43 1.22
N TRP A 383 -4.24 17.71 0.31
CA TRP A 383 -4.83 16.50 -0.26
C TRP A 383 -5.07 15.45 0.82
N THR A 384 -6.20 14.76 0.72
CA THR A 384 -6.56 13.63 1.59
C THR A 384 -6.65 12.34 0.77
N PRO A 385 -6.38 11.18 1.39
CA PRO A 385 -6.45 9.88 0.71
C PRO A 385 -7.81 9.63 0.08
N THR A 386 -7.81 9.09 -1.13
CA THR A 386 -9.04 8.78 -1.87
C THR A 386 -9.51 7.38 -1.52
N MET A 387 -10.63 7.32 -0.81
CA MET A 387 -11.37 6.10 -0.51
C MET A 387 -12.68 6.08 -1.27
N LEU A 388 -12.92 5.02 -2.05
CA LEU A 388 -14.14 4.82 -2.83
C LEU A 388 -14.90 3.60 -2.32
N ALA A 389 -16.21 3.60 -2.52
CA ALA A 389 -17.02 2.41 -2.27
C ALA A 389 -16.65 1.30 -3.27
N ALA A 390 -16.12 0.21 -2.77
CA ALA A 390 -15.85 -1.03 -3.50
C ALA A 390 -17.11 -1.59 -4.16
N GLY A 391 -16.93 -2.22 -5.32
CA GLY A 391 -18.02 -2.86 -6.09
C GLY A 391 -18.92 -1.88 -6.85
N GLY A 392 -18.78 -0.57 -6.63
CA GLY A 392 -19.41 0.47 -7.46
C GLY A 392 -18.61 0.75 -8.74
N CYS A 393 -19.30 1.22 -9.78
CA CYS A 393 -18.64 1.76 -10.97
C CYS A 393 -18.22 3.21 -10.68
N TRP A 394 -16.92 3.49 -10.81
CA TRP A 394 -16.34 4.82 -10.60
C TRP A 394 -15.60 5.30 -11.85
N GLU A 395 -15.67 6.61 -12.08
CA GLU A 395 -14.90 7.32 -13.10
C GLU A 395 -13.88 8.25 -12.43
N LEU A 396 -12.65 8.22 -12.92
CA LEU A 396 -11.67 9.28 -12.75
C LEU A 396 -11.93 10.35 -13.81
N VAL A 397 -12.07 11.59 -13.37
CA VAL A 397 -12.18 12.75 -14.24
C VAL A 397 -10.93 13.62 -14.08
N ALA A 398 -10.33 14.02 -15.20
CA ALA A 398 -9.21 14.93 -15.25
C ALA A 398 -9.60 16.19 -16.03
N GLN A 399 -9.32 17.37 -15.47
CA GLN A 399 -9.64 18.66 -16.06
C GLN A 399 -8.39 19.53 -16.11
N HIS A 400 -8.03 19.98 -17.32
CA HIS A 400 -6.77 20.68 -17.57
C HIS A 400 -6.86 21.52 -18.87
N GLU A 401 -5.80 22.26 -19.18
CA GLU A 401 -5.73 23.00 -20.46
C GLU A 401 -5.57 22.05 -21.66
N PRO A 402 -6.19 22.33 -22.82
CA PRO A 402 -6.05 21.51 -24.01
C PRO A 402 -4.60 21.35 -24.46
N GLY A 403 -4.25 20.16 -24.95
CA GLY A 403 -2.92 19.88 -25.51
C GLY A 403 -1.86 19.44 -24.48
N LEU A 404 -2.18 19.42 -23.18
CA LEU A 404 -1.26 18.86 -22.19
C LEU A 404 -1.04 17.36 -22.37
N ALA A 405 0.24 16.98 -22.34
CA ALA A 405 0.71 15.62 -22.37
C ALA A 405 1.12 15.17 -20.95
N PHE A 406 0.42 14.16 -20.44
CA PHE A 406 0.75 13.49 -19.19
C PHE A 406 0.19 12.06 -19.22
N THR A 407 0.83 11.17 -18.49
CA THR A 407 0.33 9.81 -18.25
C THR A 407 -0.17 9.69 -16.82
N VAL A 408 -1.22 8.89 -16.64
CA VAL A 408 -1.74 8.54 -15.33
C VAL A 408 -1.69 7.02 -15.22
N GLN A 409 -1.16 6.52 -14.13
CA GLN A 409 -1.30 5.13 -13.71
C GLN A 409 -2.15 5.11 -12.44
N MET A 410 -3.18 4.26 -12.44
CA MET A 410 -4.03 4.02 -11.29
C MET A 410 -3.63 2.72 -10.63
N SER A 411 -3.47 2.73 -9.31
CA SER A 411 -3.33 1.52 -8.49
C SER A 411 -4.46 1.48 -7.48
N VAL A 412 -5.26 0.42 -7.50
CA VAL A 412 -6.45 0.27 -6.65
C VAL A 412 -6.26 -0.92 -5.73
N ARG A 413 -6.45 -0.73 -4.43
CA ARG A 413 -6.32 -1.77 -3.40
C ARG A 413 -7.57 -1.83 -2.53
N GLY A 414 -8.06 -3.04 -2.31
CA GLY A 414 -9.17 -3.29 -1.39
C GLY A 414 -8.74 -3.09 0.05
N ARG A 415 -9.52 -2.35 0.84
CA ARG A 415 -9.29 -2.17 2.27
C ARG A 415 -10.02 -3.24 3.07
N GLN A 416 -9.34 -3.90 3.99
CA GLN A 416 -9.96 -4.77 4.99
C GLN A 416 -10.01 -4.02 6.31
N ALA A 417 -11.24 -3.69 6.74
CA ALA A 417 -11.54 -3.04 8.00
C ALA A 417 -12.05 -4.08 8.99
#